data_AF-A0A2X3GGS7-F1
#
_entry.id   AF-A0A2X3GGS7-F1
#
_cell.length_a   1.000
_cell.length_b   1.000
_cell.length_c   1.000
_cell.angle_alpha   90.00
_cell.angle_beta   90.00
_cell.angle_gamma   90.00
#
_symmetry.space_group_name_H-M   'P 1'
#
loop_
_entity.id
_entity.type
_entity.pdbx_description
1 polymer ?
#
loop_
_entity_poly.entity_id
_entity_poly.type
_entity_poly.pdbx_seq_one_letter_code
_entity_poly.pdbx_strand_id
1 'polypeptide(L)'
;MLFFYQICLQDNIVTLRVKCQHIFTRMYNYFFVILEWTLMNVFERIQILAKGKDKSLQQIAEDLGFSKNLFYRWKTSSPKGEDLAKVANYFNVSTDYLLGRTEKKYFELTSDEKKDIAEEADEILAGIKDGTNFNFYGEPATPEQLERIRVALTTAMEMNKEEAKKKFTPKKYRD
;
A
#
# COMPACT_ATOMS: atom_id res chain seq x y z
N MET A 1 1.48 -26.21 -18.09
CA MET A 1 0.05 -26.57 -18.27
C MET A 1 -0.13 -27.67 -19.32
N LEU A 2 0.51 -27.59 -20.50
CA LEU A 2 0.47 -28.64 -21.54
C LEU A 2 1.02 -30.01 -21.07
N PHE A 3 2.03 -30.01 -20.20
CA PHE A 3 2.67 -31.24 -19.70
C PHE A 3 1.75 -32.14 -18.85
N PHE A 4 0.81 -31.56 -18.09
CA PHE A 4 -0.13 -32.31 -17.25
C PHE A 4 -1.28 -32.93 -18.07
N TYR A 5 -1.65 -32.29 -19.18
CA TYR A 5 -2.68 -32.81 -20.09
C TYR A 5 -2.19 -34.08 -20.81
N GLN A 6 -0.90 -34.13 -21.15
CA GLN A 6 -0.25 -35.30 -21.76
C GLN A 6 -0.28 -36.53 -20.83
N ILE A 7 -0.05 -36.34 -19.52
CA ILE A 7 -0.03 -37.42 -18.53
C ILE A 7 -1.43 -38.02 -18.30
N CYS A 8 -2.48 -37.19 -18.22
CA CYS A 8 -3.86 -37.67 -18.04
C CYS A 8 -4.45 -38.41 -19.27
N LEU A 9 -3.79 -38.38 -20.44
CA LEU A 9 -4.23 -39.08 -21.66
C LEU A 9 -3.62 -40.48 -21.84
N GLN A 10 -2.58 -40.85 -21.09
CA GLN A 10 -1.89 -42.13 -21.24
C GLN A 10 -2.50 -43.26 -20.39
N ASP A 11 -3.27 -42.94 -19.33
CA ASP A 11 -3.84 -43.94 -18.44
C ASP A 11 -5.34 -44.17 -18.71
N ASN A 12 -5.69 -45.41 -19.04
CA ASN A 12 -7.03 -45.86 -19.42
C ASN A 12 -7.98 -46.00 -18.20
N ILE A 13 -8.04 -44.99 -17.34
CA ILE A 13 -8.80 -44.99 -16.08
C ILE A 13 -9.81 -43.84 -16.10
N VAL A 14 -11.07 -44.16 -16.42
CA VAL A 14 -12.20 -43.21 -16.54
C VAL A 14 -12.39 -42.33 -15.30
N THR A 15 -12.12 -42.85 -14.10
CA THR A 15 -12.23 -42.12 -12.82
C THR A 15 -11.13 -41.07 -12.62
N LEU A 16 -9.95 -41.25 -13.22
CA LEU A 16 -8.87 -40.27 -13.20
C LEU A 16 -9.23 -39.07 -14.08
N ARG A 17 -9.91 -39.32 -15.21
CA ARG A 17 -10.34 -38.30 -16.17
C ARG A 17 -11.28 -37.25 -15.56
N VAL A 18 -12.27 -37.70 -14.79
CA VAL A 18 -13.26 -36.80 -14.14
C VAL A 18 -12.61 -35.97 -13.02
N LYS A 19 -11.71 -36.55 -12.22
CA LYS A 19 -10.96 -35.82 -11.18
C LYS A 19 -10.00 -34.80 -11.80
N CYS A 20 -9.30 -35.17 -12.88
CA CYS A 20 -8.41 -34.29 -13.63
C CYS A 20 -9.20 -33.09 -14.21
N GLN A 21 -10.43 -33.31 -14.71
CA GLN A 21 -11.31 -32.27 -15.24
C GLN A 21 -11.85 -31.30 -14.17
N HIS A 22 -12.17 -31.80 -12.96
CA HIS A 22 -12.60 -30.96 -11.82
C HIS A 22 -11.46 -30.10 -11.25
N ILE A 23 -10.26 -30.67 -11.15
CA ILE A 23 -9.07 -29.94 -10.71
C ILE A 23 -8.69 -28.91 -11.77
N PHE A 24 -8.79 -29.26 -13.05
CA PHE A 24 -8.53 -28.34 -14.16
C PHE A 24 -9.51 -27.16 -14.17
N THR A 25 -10.81 -27.40 -14.00
CA THR A 25 -11.81 -26.31 -13.90
C THR A 25 -11.60 -25.43 -12.67
N ARG A 26 -11.24 -26.01 -11.52
CA ARG A 26 -10.88 -25.22 -10.32
C ARG A 26 -9.64 -24.39 -10.54
N MET A 27 -8.57 -24.97 -11.09
CA MET A 27 -7.32 -24.27 -11.35
C MET A 27 -7.49 -23.19 -12.42
N TYR A 28 -8.31 -23.43 -13.44
CA TYR A 28 -8.66 -22.44 -14.45
C TYR A 28 -9.50 -21.31 -13.87
N ASN A 29 -10.44 -21.58 -12.95
CA ASN A 29 -11.17 -20.53 -12.25
C ASN A 29 -10.25 -19.71 -11.33
N TYR A 30 -9.33 -20.34 -10.59
CA TYR A 30 -8.34 -19.60 -9.80
C TYR A 30 -7.41 -18.78 -10.69
N PHE A 31 -6.94 -19.34 -11.80
CA PHE A 31 -6.11 -18.64 -12.76
C PHE A 31 -6.87 -17.49 -13.44
N PHE A 32 -8.13 -17.69 -13.81
CA PHE A 32 -9.00 -16.67 -14.40
C PHE A 32 -9.28 -15.54 -13.41
N VAL A 33 -9.56 -15.86 -12.14
CA VAL A 33 -9.69 -14.85 -11.08
C VAL A 33 -8.37 -14.10 -10.90
N ILE A 34 -7.22 -14.79 -10.86
CA ILE A 34 -5.91 -14.12 -10.75
C ILE A 34 -5.60 -13.24 -11.98
N LEU A 35 -6.05 -13.64 -13.18
CA LEU A 35 -5.89 -12.88 -14.43
C LEU A 35 -6.88 -11.71 -14.56
N GLU A 36 -8.02 -11.78 -13.86
CA GLU A 36 -8.99 -10.70 -13.73
C GLU A 36 -8.48 -9.62 -12.75
N TRP A 37 -7.72 -10.03 -11.72
CA TRP A 37 -7.06 -9.12 -10.77
C TRP A 37 -5.89 -8.32 -11.36
N THR A 38 -5.31 -8.74 -12.48
CA THR A 38 -4.20 -8.01 -13.13
C THR A 38 -4.64 -6.90 -14.08
N LEU A 39 -5.95 -6.70 -14.28
CA LEU A 39 -6.52 -5.68 -15.16
C LEU A 39 -7.47 -4.74 -14.41
N MET A 40 -7.05 -4.26 -13.23
CA MET A 40 -7.80 -3.20 -12.55
C MET A 40 -7.79 -1.91 -13.36
N ASN A 41 -8.98 -1.50 -13.81
CA ASN A 41 -9.17 -0.25 -14.55
C ASN A 41 -9.20 0.98 -13.60
N VAL A 42 -9.19 2.17 -14.20
CA VAL A 42 -9.20 3.47 -13.46
C VAL A 42 -10.39 3.55 -12.50
N PHE A 43 -11.56 3.07 -12.92
CA PHE A 43 -12.78 3.10 -12.10
C PHE A 43 -12.63 2.28 -10.82
N GLU A 44 -12.10 1.06 -10.93
CA GLU A 44 -11.89 0.17 -9.78
C GLU A 44 -10.88 0.74 -8.78
N ARG A 45 -9.79 1.34 -9.28
CA ARG A 45 -8.81 2.03 -8.42
C ARG A 45 -9.44 3.18 -7.65
N ILE A 46 -10.26 4.01 -8.31
CA ILE A 46 -10.99 5.10 -7.65
C ILE A 46 -12.01 4.54 -6.64
N GLN A 47 -12.67 3.42 -6.95
CA GLN A 47 -13.60 2.78 -6.01
C GLN A 47 -12.90 2.30 -4.73
N ILE A 48 -11.68 1.78 -4.83
CA ILE A 48 -10.87 1.40 -3.68
C ILE A 48 -10.46 2.64 -2.86
N LEU A 49 -10.01 3.69 -3.53
CA LEU A 49 -9.64 4.95 -2.86
C LEU A 49 -10.84 5.60 -2.15
N ALA A 50 -12.02 5.56 -2.77
CA ALA A 50 -13.27 6.07 -2.21
C ALA A 50 -13.68 5.33 -0.93
N LYS A 51 -13.58 3.99 -0.93
CA LYS A 51 -13.79 3.16 0.27
C LYS A 51 -12.84 3.54 1.40
N GLY A 52 -11.59 3.84 1.09
CA GLY A 52 -10.61 4.29 2.10
C GLY A 52 -10.92 5.65 2.73
N LYS A 53 -11.82 6.45 2.13
CA LYS A 53 -12.28 7.74 2.67
C LYS A 53 -13.72 7.68 3.21
N ASP A 54 -14.33 6.50 3.30
CA ASP A 54 -15.73 6.30 3.70
C ASP A 54 -16.73 7.17 2.89
N LYS A 55 -16.42 7.42 1.62
CA LYS A 55 -17.26 8.22 0.71
C LYS A 55 -17.73 7.41 -0.48
N SER A 56 -18.94 7.71 -0.94
CA SER A 56 -19.45 7.22 -2.22
C SER A 56 -18.80 7.94 -3.40
N LEU A 57 -18.75 7.27 -4.56
CA LEU A 57 -18.25 7.88 -5.80
C LEU A 57 -19.05 9.13 -6.21
N GLN A 58 -20.33 9.17 -5.88
CA GLN A 58 -21.19 10.32 -6.17
C GLN A 58 -20.81 11.53 -5.32
N GLN A 59 -20.55 11.33 -4.02
CA GLN A 59 -20.07 12.38 -3.12
C GLN A 59 -18.71 12.92 -3.56
N ILE A 60 -17.77 12.04 -3.96
CA ILE A 60 -16.46 12.48 -4.45
C ILE A 60 -16.59 13.25 -5.77
N ALA A 61 -17.52 12.84 -6.64
CA ALA A 61 -17.78 13.58 -7.87
C ALA A 61 -18.31 14.99 -7.56
N GLU A 62 -19.23 15.10 -6.60
CA GLU A 62 -19.75 16.40 -6.13
C GLU A 62 -18.66 17.27 -5.49
N ASP A 63 -17.83 16.70 -4.62
CA ASP A 63 -16.68 17.38 -4.00
C ASP A 63 -15.73 17.99 -5.05
N LEU A 64 -15.62 17.34 -6.21
CA LEU A 64 -14.76 17.75 -7.32
C LEU A 64 -15.45 18.62 -8.38
N GLY A 65 -16.74 18.93 -8.19
CA GLY A 65 -17.54 19.70 -9.15
C GLY A 65 -17.87 18.93 -10.44
N PHE A 66 -17.88 17.61 -10.39
CA PHE A 66 -18.21 16.72 -11.49
C PHE A 66 -19.67 16.27 -11.46
N SER A 67 -20.15 15.74 -12.59
CA SER A 67 -21.44 15.04 -12.62
C SER A 67 -21.37 13.76 -11.79
N LYS A 68 -22.42 13.44 -11.01
CA LYS A 68 -22.48 12.25 -10.14
C LYS A 68 -22.14 10.92 -10.83
N ASN A 69 -22.42 10.85 -12.14
CA ASN A 69 -22.20 9.66 -12.96
C ASN A 69 -20.83 9.62 -13.68
N LEU A 70 -19.94 10.59 -13.44
CA LEU A 70 -18.67 10.72 -14.17
C LEU A 70 -17.83 9.45 -14.04
N PHE A 71 -17.57 8.99 -12.82
CA PHE A 71 -16.71 7.82 -12.59
C PHE A 71 -17.26 6.56 -13.25
N TYR A 72 -18.57 6.34 -13.24
CA TYR A 72 -19.18 5.18 -13.89
C TYR A 72 -18.97 5.16 -15.41
N ARG A 73 -18.84 6.33 -16.05
CA ARG A 73 -18.50 6.43 -17.48
C ARG A 73 -17.05 6.02 -17.76
N TRP A 74 -16.15 6.13 -16.79
CA TRP A 74 -14.74 5.72 -16.95
C TRP A 74 -14.55 4.21 -16.98
N LYS A 75 -15.62 3.42 -16.80
CA LYS A 75 -15.61 1.98 -17.12
C LYS A 75 -15.45 1.71 -18.61
N THR A 76 -15.99 2.58 -19.47
CA THR A 76 -16.07 2.38 -20.92
C THR A 76 -15.38 3.47 -21.72
N SER A 77 -14.99 4.57 -21.07
CA SER A 77 -14.34 5.72 -21.71
C SER A 77 -13.07 6.12 -20.96
N SER A 78 -12.10 6.70 -21.67
CA SER A 78 -10.89 7.23 -21.05
C SER A 78 -11.15 8.60 -20.41
N PRO A 79 -10.65 8.85 -19.19
CA PRO A 79 -10.74 10.15 -18.55
C PRO A 79 -9.96 11.21 -19.32
N LYS A 80 -10.42 12.46 -19.29
CA LYS A 80 -9.60 13.59 -19.75
C LYS A 80 -8.43 13.78 -18.79
N GLY A 81 -7.27 14.19 -19.30
CA GLY A 81 -6.07 14.39 -18.49
C GLY A 81 -6.28 15.37 -17.32
N GLU A 82 -6.99 16.47 -17.57
CA GLU A 82 -7.34 17.46 -16.53
C GLU A 82 -8.23 16.88 -15.43
N ASP A 83 -9.26 16.12 -15.79
CA ASP A 83 -10.17 15.51 -14.83
C ASP A 83 -9.46 14.42 -14.01
N LEU A 84 -8.60 13.63 -14.67
CA LEU A 84 -7.79 12.61 -14.00
C LEU A 84 -6.81 13.23 -13.00
N ALA A 85 -6.17 14.34 -13.36
CA ALA A 85 -5.25 15.07 -12.48
C ALA A 85 -5.98 15.61 -11.24
N LYS A 86 -7.19 16.17 -11.40
CA LYS A 86 -8.01 16.62 -10.25
C LYS A 86 -8.31 15.48 -9.28
N VAL A 87 -8.67 14.31 -9.80
CA VAL A 87 -8.95 13.12 -8.98
C VAL A 87 -7.67 12.63 -8.29
N ALA A 88 -6.55 12.60 -9.00
CA ALA A 88 -5.25 12.22 -8.46
C ALA A 88 -4.86 13.10 -7.26
N ASN A 89 -4.99 14.43 -7.42
CA ASN A 89 -4.71 15.40 -6.36
C ASN A 89 -5.65 15.23 -5.14
N TYR A 90 -6.94 14.97 -5.36
CA TYR A 90 -7.90 14.74 -4.27
C TYR A 90 -7.56 13.55 -3.38
N PHE A 91 -6.99 12.50 -3.97
CA PHE A 91 -6.54 11.31 -3.26
C PHE A 91 -5.06 11.35 -2.86
N ASN A 92 -4.34 12.42 -3.23
CA ASN A 92 -2.89 12.53 -3.06
C ASN A 92 -2.13 11.33 -3.65
N VAL A 93 -2.51 10.94 -4.86
CA VAL A 93 -1.87 9.84 -5.62
C VAL A 93 -1.37 10.34 -6.97
N SER A 94 -0.52 9.57 -7.65
CA SER A 94 -0.09 9.90 -9.01
C SER A 94 -1.17 9.54 -10.05
N THR A 95 -1.19 10.23 -11.18
CA THR A 95 -2.04 9.85 -12.33
C THR A 95 -1.67 8.48 -12.89
N ASP A 96 -0.38 8.14 -12.85
CA ASP A 96 0.11 6.83 -13.28
C ASP A 96 -0.41 5.69 -12.39
N TYR A 97 -0.60 5.95 -11.09
CA TYR A 97 -1.26 5.01 -10.20
C TYR A 97 -2.70 4.76 -10.63
N LEU A 98 -3.46 5.83 -10.91
CA LEU A 98 -4.85 5.72 -11.35
C LEU A 98 -4.98 4.99 -12.69
N LEU A 99 -4.00 5.16 -13.60
CA LEU A 99 -3.96 4.47 -14.90
C LEU A 99 -3.41 3.04 -14.81
N GLY A 100 -3.00 2.57 -13.64
CA GLY A 100 -2.43 1.23 -13.46
C GLY A 100 -1.05 1.03 -14.10
N ARG A 101 -0.31 2.12 -14.36
CA ARG A 101 1.09 2.06 -14.83
C ARG A 101 2.05 1.77 -13.69
N THR A 102 1.64 2.04 -12.45
CA THR A 102 2.39 1.74 -11.23
C THR A 102 1.44 1.28 -10.12
N GLU A 103 1.92 0.39 -9.26
CA GLU A 103 1.19 0.01 -8.04
C GLU A 103 1.49 0.92 -6.84
N LYS A 104 2.45 1.83 -6.98
CA LYS A 104 2.82 2.78 -5.94
C LYS A 104 1.80 3.92 -5.91
N LYS A 105 1.07 4.03 -4.80
CA LYS A 105 0.02 5.05 -4.59
C LYS A 105 0.58 6.47 -4.53
N TYR A 106 1.71 6.65 -3.85
CA TYR A 106 2.29 7.96 -3.56
C TYR A 106 3.50 8.24 -4.46
N PHE A 107 3.85 9.52 -4.58
CA PHE A 107 5.13 9.93 -5.13
C PHE A 107 6.25 9.28 -4.30
N GLU A 108 7.21 8.65 -4.97
CA GLU A 108 8.40 8.17 -4.28
C GLU A 108 9.23 9.38 -3.85
N LEU A 109 9.71 9.38 -2.60
CA LEU A 109 10.75 10.32 -2.20
C LEU A 109 11.91 10.19 -3.19
N THR A 110 12.28 11.32 -3.78
CA THR A 110 13.44 11.46 -4.64
C THR A 110 14.71 11.06 -3.89
N SER A 111 15.79 10.80 -4.62
CA SER A 111 17.11 10.55 -4.01
C SER A 111 17.53 11.68 -3.08
N ASP A 112 17.19 12.91 -3.47
CA ASP A 112 17.62 14.13 -2.81
C ASP A 112 16.81 14.33 -1.53
N GLU A 113 15.49 14.16 -1.58
CA GLU A 113 14.63 14.19 -0.36
C GLU A 113 15.04 13.10 0.65
N LYS A 114 15.41 11.90 0.18
CA LYS A 114 15.90 10.84 1.09
C LYS A 114 17.23 11.20 1.74
N LYS A 115 18.11 11.88 1.01
CA LYS A 115 19.41 12.32 1.52
C LYS A 115 19.23 13.42 2.57
N ASP A 116 18.38 14.40 2.28
CA ASP A 116 18.07 15.48 3.20
C ASP A 116 17.44 14.95 4.50
N ILE A 117 16.50 14.00 4.39
CA ILE A 117 15.90 13.32 5.56
C ILE A 117 16.93 12.53 6.36
N ALA A 118 17.89 11.88 5.70
CA ALA A 118 18.94 11.12 6.37
C ALA A 118 19.92 12.02 7.13
N GLU A 119 20.33 13.15 6.51
CA GLU A 119 21.17 14.16 7.16
C GLU A 119 20.46 14.78 8.38
N GLU A 120 19.18 15.12 8.26
CA GLU A 120 18.36 15.63 9.37
C GLU A 120 18.23 14.60 10.50
N ALA A 121 18.05 13.32 10.17
CA ALA A 121 18.01 12.25 11.16
C ALA A 121 19.33 12.10 11.92
N ASP A 122 20.46 12.22 11.23
CA ASP A 122 21.80 12.16 11.84
C ASP A 122 22.05 13.36 12.77
N GLU A 123 21.60 14.56 12.39
CA GLU A 123 21.67 15.77 13.24
C GLU A 123 20.80 15.65 14.51
N ILE A 124 19.58 15.13 14.37
CA ILE A 124 18.68 14.86 15.51
C ILE A 124 19.34 13.86 16.48
N LEU A 125 19.98 12.80 15.97
CA LEU A 125 20.69 11.83 16.78
C LEU A 125 21.94 12.40 17.46
N ALA A 126 22.63 13.34 16.81
CA ALA A 126 23.76 14.06 17.40
C ALA A 126 23.30 14.99 18.53
N GLY A 127 22.23 15.77 18.31
CA GLY A 127 21.68 16.68 19.31
C GLY A 127 21.20 15.97 20.58
N ILE A 128 20.68 14.74 20.47
CA ILE A 128 20.32 13.89 21.61
C ILE A 128 21.53 13.51 22.46
N LYS A 129 22.68 13.25 21.85
CA LYS A 129 23.90 12.84 22.56
C LYS A 129 24.51 14.01 23.33
N ASP A 130 24.43 15.21 22.76
CA ASP A 130 25.11 16.39 23.30
C ASP A 130 24.21 17.26 24.20
N GLY A 131 22.93 16.91 24.34
CA GLY A 131 21.98 17.59 25.23
C GLY A 131 21.53 18.97 24.74
N THR A 132 21.71 19.25 23.45
CA THR A 132 21.27 20.50 22.80
C THR A 132 19.76 20.51 22.52
N ASN A 133 19.15 21.70 22.61
CA ASN A 133 17.76 21.93 22.24
C ASN A 133 17.50 21.53 20.77
N PHE A 134 16.45 20.75 20.52
CA PHE A 134 16.00 20.42 19.16
C PHE A 134 15.47 21.68 18.46
N ASN A 135 15.97 21.95 17.25
CA ASN A 135 15.40 22.93 16.35
C ASN A 135 14.76 22.19 15.16
N PHE A 136 13.52 22.53 14.81
CA PHE A 136 12.83 22.04 13.62
C PHE A 136 12.78 23.17 12.59
N TYR A 137 13.35 22.94 11.39
CA TYR A 137 13.40 23.94 10.31
C TYR A 137 14.03 25.29 10.71
N GLY A 138 15.03 25.27 11.59
CA GLY A 138 15.70 26.47 12.10
C GLY A 138 14.95 27.20 13.22
N GLU A 139 13.78 26.68 13.64
CA GLU A 139 13.01 27.20 14.77
C GLU A 139 13.12 26.27 15.99
N PRO A 140 13.09 26.79 17.22
CA PRO A 140 13.12 25.94 18.41
C PRO A 140 11.88 25.04 18.46
N ALA A 141 12.07 23.77 18.84
CA ALA A 141 10.97 22.83 18.97
C ALA A 141 9.91 23.33 19.95
N THR A 142 8.65 23.24 19.55
CA THR A 142 7.53 23.52 20.45
C THR A 142 7.41 22.44 21.54
N PRO A 143 6.83 22.75 22.71
CA PRO A 143 6.62 21.77 23.77
C PRO A 143 5.84 20.53 23.30
N GLU A 144 4.90 20.71 22.38
CA GLU A 144 4.09 19.62 21.82
C GLU A 144 4.91 18.70 20.90
N GLN A 145 5.81 19.26 20.09
CA GLN A 145 6.74 18.49 19.25
C GLN A 145 7.70 17.67 20.12
N LEU A 146 8.23 18.26 21.19
CA LEU A 146 9.09 17.58 22.14
C LEU A 146 8.38 16.40 22.82
N GLU A 147 7.10 16.56 23.19
CA GLU A 147 6.35 15.46 23.81
C GLU A 147 6.11 14.31 22.83
N ARG A 148 5.82 14.59 21.55
CA ARG A 148 5.70 13.53 20.54
C ARG A 148 6.99 12.73 20.37
N ILE A 149 8.13 13.42 20.36
CA ILE A 149 9.45 12.77 20.27
C ILE A 149 9.72 11.94 21.51
N ARG A 150 9.38 12.46 22.71
CA ARG A 150 9.50 11.73 23.97
C ARG A 150 8.70 10.44 23.96
N VAL A 151 7.45 10.48 23.50
CA VAL A 151 6.60 9.28 23.39
C VAL A 151 7.20 8.27 22.42
N ALA A 152 7.56 8.69 21.20
CA ALA A 152 8.16 7.81 20.20
C ALA A 152 9.45 7.15 20.70
N LEU A 153 10.32 7.92 21.35
CA LEU A 153 11.58 7.41 21.90
C LEU A 153 11.34 6.46 23.07
N THR A 154 10.41 6.78 23.97
CA THR A 154 10.04 5.92 25.11
C THR A 154 9.53 4.58 24.60
N THR A 155 8.61 4.58 23.63
CA THR A 155 8.11 3.34 23.01
C THR A 155 9.24 2.52 22.39
N ALA A 156 10.12 3.15 21.61
CA ALA A 156 11.26 2.45 21.02
C ALA A 156 12.20 1.84 22.06
N MET A 157 12.46 2.55 23.17
CA MET A 157 13.29 2.06 24.27
C MET A 157 12.62 0.92 25.05
N GLU A 158 11.31 1.01 25.27
CA GLU A 158 10.51 -0.06 25.89
C GLU A 158 10.57 -1.33 25.05
N MET A 159 10.36 -1.22 23.73
CA MET A 159 10.49 -2.35 22.80
C MET A 159 11.89 -2.98 22.89
N ASN A 160 12.94 -2.17 22.81
CA ASN A 160 14.32 -2.66 22.93
C ASN A 160 14.58 -3.34 24.29
N LYS A 161 13.99 -2.82 25.37
CA LYS A 161 14.13 -3.38 26.71
C LYS A 161 13.38 -4.71 26.84
N GLU A 162 12.20 -4.82 26.24
CA GLU A 162 11.44 -6.07 26.18
C GLU A 162 12.18 -7.14 25.37
N GLU A 163 12.74 -6.78 24.23
CA GLU A 163 13.57 -7.68 23.42
C GLU A 163 14.81 -8.14 24.18
N ALA A 164 15.49 -7.23 24.89
CA ALA A 164 16.60 -7.58 25.75
C ALA A 164 16.17 -8.55 26.86
N LYS A 165 15.04 -8.31 27.53
CA LYS A 165 14.49 -9.26 28.52
C LYS A 165 14.18 -10.61 27.88
N LYS A 166 13.51 -10.65 26.74
CA LYS A 166 13.24 -11.90 26.01
C LYS A 166 14.52 -12.63 25.61
N LYS A 167 15.59 -11.92 25.27
CA LYS A 167 16.87 -12.51 24.86
C LYS A 167 17.68 -13.05 26.05
N PHE A 168 17.76 -12.30 27.15
CA PHE A 168 18.64 -12.58 28.29
C PHE A 168 17.95 -13.29 29.46
N THR A 169 16.62 -13.32 29.53
CA THR A 169 15.89 -14.13 30.52
C THR A 169 15.93 -15.61 30.09
N PRO A 170 16.43 -16.54 30.94
CA PRO A 170 16.46 -17.97 30.59
C PRO A 170 15.06 -18.52 30.31
N LYS A 171 14.95 -19.48 29.40
CA LYS A 171 13.67 -20.02 28.89
C LYS A 171 12.76 -20.60 29.98
N LYS A 172 13.33 -20.99 31.13
CA LYS A 172 12.63 -21.47 32.33
C LYS A 172 11.77 -20.39 33.03
N TYR A 173 12.04 -19.11 32.78
CA TYR A 173 11.38 -17.96 33.42
C TYR A 173 10.61 -17.08 32.40
N ARG A 174 10.30 -17.62 31.21
CA ARG A 174 9.43 -16.97 30.23
C ARG A 174 8.07 -17.67 30.36
N ASP A 175 7.06 -16.95 30.85
CA ASP A 175 5.66 -17.41 30.83
C ASP A 175 5.08 -17.33 29.41
#